data_AF-A0A1J5P9M9-F1
#
_entry.id   AF-A0A1J5P9M9-F1
#
_cell.length_a   1.000
_cell.length_b   1.000
_cell.length_c   1.000
_cell.angle_alpha   90.00
_cell.angle_beta   90.00
_cell.angle_gamma   90.00
#
_symmetry.space_group_name_H-M   'P 1'
#
loop_
_entity.id
_entity.type
_entity.pdbx_description
1 polymer ?
#
loop_
_entity_poly.entity_id
_entity_poly.type
_entity_poly.pdbx_seq_one_letter_code
_entity_poly.pdbx_strand_id
1 'polypeptide(L)'
;MKPEVPAVLGEMAQLLVRNADPSVHPADRTSALGMTAMLLGFAAEAWDGAAHHLVQENRAVHALLVQGAAFAVPPAPPVEDDLRLSALGAENARLRAALIALQAAVEGRAEAVALNEAIWAELRASTERRKTASSVV
;
A
#
# COMPACT_ATOMS: atom_id res chain seq x y z
N MET A 1 3.94 6.52 4.05
CA MET A 1 2.99 5.53 4.61
C MET A 1 1.60 5.98 4.21
N LYS A 2 0.74 5.07 3.73
CA LYS A 2 -0.68 5.38 3.53
C LYS A 2 -1.35 5.45 4.91
N PRO A 3 -2.12 6.50 5.23
CA PRO A 3 -2.82 6.56 6.49
C PRO A 3 -3.93 5.49 6.53
N GLU A 4 -4.03 4.78 7.65
CA GLU A 4 -5.02 3.73 7.85
C GLU A 4 -6.43 4.33 7.88
N VAL A 5 -7.35 3.79 7.06
CA VAL A 5 -8.73 4.29 6.94
C VAL A 5 -9.40 4.45 8.31
N PRO A 6 -9.33 3.46 9.23
CA PRO A 6 -9.95 3.59 10.55
C PRO A 6 -9.34 4.70 11.41
N ALA A 7 -8.03 4.93 11.30
CA ALA A 7 -7.34 5.95 12.08
C ALA A 7 -7.78 7.36 11.64
N VAL A 8 -7.80 7.61 10.32
CA VAL A 8 -8.25 8.89 9.76
C VAL A 8 -9.71 9.17 10.12
N LEU A 9 -10.60 8.20 9.93
CA LEU A 9 -12.02 8.38 10.26
C LEU A 9 -12.25 8.56 11.76
N GLY A 10 -11.45 7.92 12.61
CA GLY A 10 -11.49 8.09 14.06
C GLY A 10 -11.09 9.51 14.50
N GLU A 11 -9.98 10.02 13.97
CA GLU A 11 -9.55 11.41 14.24
C GLU A 11 -10.57 12.43 13.75
N MET A 12 -11.15 12.20 12.58
CA MET A 12 -12.22 13.03 12.03
C MET A 12 -13.46 13.05 12.90
N ALA A 13 -13.88 11.90 13.44
CA ALA A 13 -15.03 11.84 14.33
C ALA A 13 -14.81 12.70 15.58
N GLN A 14 -13.60 12.67 16.15
CA GLN A 14 -13.23 13.52 17.29
C GLN A 14 -13.22 15.01 16.93
N LEU A 15 -12.71 15.36 15.74
CA LEU A 15 -12.70 16.73 15.25
C LEU A 15 -14.13 17.25 15.03
N LEU A 16 -15.03 16.44 14.50
CA LEU A 16 -16.44 16.82 14.34
C LEU A 16 -17.12 17.07 15.70
N VAL A 17 -16.91 16.20 16.69
CA VAL A 17 -17.45 16.38 18.05
C VAL A 17 -16.94 17.68 18.67
N ARG A 18 -15.63 17.96 18.58
CA ARG A 18 -15.06 19.21 19.10
C ARG A 18 -15.62 20.45 18.42
N ASN A 19 -15.78 20.42 17.10
CA ASN A 19 -16.26 21.59 16.35
C ASN A 19 -17.77 21.83 16.45
N ALA A 20 -18.53 20.83 16.91
CA ALA A 20 -19.94 20.97 17.26
C ALA A 20 -20.16 21.70 18.60
N ASP A 21 -19.14 21.79 19.46
CA ASP A 21 -19.21 22.50 20.73
C ASP A 21 -19.32 24.04 20.48
N PRO A 22 -20.41 24.68 20.90
CA PRO A 22 -20.61 26.12 20.69
C PRO A 22 -19.63 27.00 21.51
N SER A 23 -18.98 26.44 22.54
CA SER A 23 -17.98 27.16 23.34
C SER A 23 -16.64 27.36 22.62
N VAL A 24 -16.40 26.62 21.54
CA VAL A 24 -15.17 26.76 20.74
C VAL A 24 -15.23 28.04 19.91
N HIS A 25 -14.15 28.82 19.97
CA HIS A 25 -14.05 30.09 19.26
C HIS A 25 -14.26 29.89 17.73
N PRO A 26 -15.06 30.74 17.05
CA PRO A 26 -15.34 30.58 15.62
C PRO A 26 -14.09 30.49 14.73
N ALA A 27 -13.03 31.26 15.02
CA ALA A 27 -11.80 31.21 14.23
C ALA A 27 -11.06 29.87 14.36
N ASP A 28 -11.04 29.28 15.55
CA ASP A 28 -10.41 27.97 15.79
C ASP A 28 -11.17 26.86 15.06
N ARG A 29 -12.51 26.96 15.03
CA ARG A 29 -13.36 26.04 14.26
C ARG A 29 -13.08 26.13 12.76
N THR A 30 -13.03 27.34 12.21
CA THR A 30 -12.75 27.55 10.79
C THR A 30 -11.38 27.00 10.40
N SER A 31 -10.35 27.23 11.22
CA SER A 31 -9.00 26.72 10.96
C SER A 31 -8.94 25.18 11.00
N ALA A 32 -9.50 24.56 12.05
CA ALA A 32 -9.50 23.11 12.20
C ALA A 32 -10.30 22.41 11.09
N LEU A 33 -11.47 22.94 10.73
CA LEU A 33 -12.29 22.40 9.66
C LEU A 33 -11.63 22.56 8.29
N GLY A 34 -10.96 23.70 8.03
CA GLY A 34 -10.20 23.91 6.79
C GLY A 34 -9.07 22.90 6.60
N MET A 35 -8.28 22.65 7.65
CA MET A 35 -7.22 21.63 7.62
C MET A 35 -7.79 20.21 7.44
N THR A 36 -8.90 19.90 8.13
CA THR A 36 -9.58 18.60 8.00
C THR A 36 -10.08 18.37 6.57
N ALA A 37 -10.66 19.41 5.94
CA ALA A 37 -11.13 19.34 4.56
C ALA A 37 -9.98 19.10 3.57
N MET A 38 -8.82 19.73 3.78
CA MET A 38 -7.62 19.50 2.97
C MET A 38 -7.11 18.06 3.11
N LEU A 39 -7.00 17.55 4.35
CA LEU A 39 -6.55 16.17 4.61
C LEU A 39 -7.52 15.12 4.05
N LEU A 40 -8.82 15.44 4.06
CA LEU A 40 -9.85 14.61 3.43
C LEU A 40 -9.69 14.49 1.92
N GLY A 41 -9.36 15.60 1.24
CA GLY A 41 -9.07 15.58 -0.20
C GLY A 41 -7.93 14.60 -0.52
N PHE A 42 -6.83 14.69 0.24
CA PHE A 42 -5.70 13.78 0.11
C PHE A 42 -6.07 12.33 0.42
N ALA A 43 -6.86 12.09 1.47
CA ALA A 43 -7.31 10.75 1.83
C ALA A 43 -8.18 10.11 0.74
N ALA A 44 -9.07 10.89 0.12
CA ALA A 44 -9.93 10.42 -0.98
C ALA A 44 -9.10 9.98 -2.19
N GLU A 45 -8.14 10.81 -2.63
CA GLU A 45 -7.22 10.48 -3.72
C GLU A 45 -6.40 9.23 -3.42
N ALA A 46 -5.85 9.13 -2.20
CA ALA A 46 -5.06 7.98 -1.76
C ALA A 46 -5.88 6.69 -1.60
N TRP A 47 -7.20 6.77 -1.53
CA TRP A 47 -8.09 5.62 -1.35
C TRP A 47 -8.68 5.11 -2.65
N ASP A 48 -8.98 5.98 -3.62
CA ASP A 48 -9.59 5.63 -4.90
C ASP A 48 -8.79 4.54 -5.65
N GLY A 49 -7.48 4.74 -5.83
CA GLY A 49 -6.62 3.79 -6.55
C GLY A 49 -6.09 2.62 -5.73
N ALA A 50 -6.32 2.58 -4.42
CA ALA A 50 -5.49 1.76 -3.55
C ALA A 50 -5.68 0.25 -3.70
N ALA A 51 -6.93 -0.21 -3.84
CA ALA A 51 -7.20 -1.62 -4.06
C ALA A 51 -6.62 -2.07 -5.40
N HIS A 52 -6.79 -1.24 -6.45
CA HIS A 52 -6.24 -1.49 -7.77
C HIS A 52 -4.71 -1.65 -7.75
N HIS A 53 -4.00 -0.75 -7.08
CA HIS A 53 -2.55 -0.83 -6.95
C HIS A 53 -2.08 -2.08 -6.19
N LEU A 54 -2.78 -2.45 -5.11
CA LEU A 54 -2.44 -3.66 -4.35
C LEU A 54 -2.68 -4.93 -5.18
N VAL A 55 -3.77 -5.01 -5.94
CA VAL A 55 -4.03 -6.15 -6.84
C VAL A 55 -2.95 -6.27 -7.90
N GLN A 56 -2.57 -5.17 -8.56
CA GLN A 56 -1.50 -5.17 -9.56
C GLN A 56 -0.16 -5.63 -8.97
N GLU A 57 0.17 -5.12 -7.79
CA GLU A 57 1.42 -5.49 -7.12
C GLU A 57 1.43 -6.96 -6.69
N ASN A 58 0.35 -7.44 -6.09
CA ASN A 58 0.25 -8.83 -5.64
C ASN A 58 0.39 -9.79 -6.83
N ARG A 59 -0.24 -9.47 -7.98
CA ARG A 59 -0.10 -10.25 -9.21
C ARG A 59 1.33 -10.24 -9.77
N ALA A 60 1.97 -9.07 -9.82
CA ALA A 60 3.34 -8.94 -10.32
C ALA A 60 4.33 -9.73 -9.46
N VAL A 61 4.24 -9.59 -8.13
CA VAL A 61 5.10 -10.32 -7.19
C VAL A 61 4.84 -11.82 -7.25
N HIS A 62 3.58 -12.25 -7.31
CA HIS A 62 3.24 -13.66 -7.46
C HIS A 62 3.81 -14.26 -8.75
N ALA A 63 3.76 -13.54 -9.88
CA ALA A 63 4.34 -13.99 -11.14
C ALA A 63 5.86 -14.23 -11.02
N LEU A 64 6.60 -13.35 -10.35
CA LEU A 64 8.03 -13.53 -10.07
C LEU A 64 8.30 -14.75 -9.18
N LEU A 65 7.46 -14.98 -8.18
CA LEU A 65 7.57 -16.14 -7.29
C LEU A 65 7.34 -17.46 -8.04
N VAL A 66 6.37 -17.50 -8.96
CA VAL A 66 6.14 -18.65 -9.83
C VAL A 66 7.31 -18.88 -10.78
N GLN A 67 7.87 -17.82 -11.38
CA GLN A 67 9.08 -17.92 -12.21
C GLN A 67 10.28 -18.46 -11.42
N GLY A 68 10.39 -18.09 -10.14
CA GLY A 68 11.42 -18.54 -9.22
C GLY A 68 11.19 -19.89 -8.56
N ALA A 69 10.18 -20.66 -8.96
CA ALA A 69 9.79 -21.91 -8.30
C ALA A 69 10.91 -22.97 -8.24
N ALA A 70 11.90 -22.88 -9.14
CA ALA A 70 13.09 -23.75 -9.12
C ALA A 70 14.06 -23.44 -7.96
N PHE A 71 13.99 -22.24 -7.37
CA PHE A 71 14.90 -21.76 -6.33
C PHE A 71 14.25 -21.65 -4.96
N ALA A 72 12.94 -21.38 -4.91
CA ALA A 72 12.16 -21.35 -3.68
C ALA A 72 10.73 -21.85 -3.95
N VAL A 73 10.14 -22.55 -2.99
CA VAL A 73 8.75 -23.01 -3.12
C VAL A 73 7.84 -21.78 -3.17
N PRO A 74 7.08 -21.59 -4.26
CA PRO A 74 6.19 -20.45 -4.36
C PRO A 74 5.07 -20.59 -3.31
N PRO A 75 4.61 -19.47 -2.73
CA PRO A 75 3.41 -19.50 -1.92
C PRO A 75 2.22 -20.06 -2.70
N ALA A 76 1.21 -20.57 -1.99
CA ALA A 76 -0.08 -20.88 -2.60
C ALA A 76 -0.63 -19.67 -3.36
N PRO A 77 -1.32 -19.89 -4.50
CA PRO A 77 -1.86 -18.82 -5.31
C PRO A 77 -2.83 -17.97 -4.47
N PRO A 78 -2.86 -16.65 -4.70
CA PRO A 78 -3.74 -15.76 -3.96
C PRO A 78 -5.20 -16.14 -4.23
N VAL A 79 -6.01 -16.10 -3.17
CA VAL A 79 -7.47 -16.13 -3.30
C VAL A 79 -7.89 -14.71 -3.68
N GLU A 80 -8.16 -14.48 -4.97
CA GLU A 80 -8.51 -13.15 -5.50
C GLU A 80 -9.95 -12.70 -5.17
N ASP A 81 -10.66 -13.44 -4.31
CA ASP A 81 -12.08 -13.19 -4.02
C ASP A 81 -12.30 -12.08 -2.97
N ASP A 82 -11.31 -11.78 -2.12
CA ASP A 82 -11.40 -10.73 -1.10
C ASP A 82 -10.63 -9.46 -1.50
N LEU A 83 -11.38 -8.45 -1.96
CA LEU A 83 -10.85 -7.17 -2.43
C LEU A 83 -10.76 -6.10 -1.33
N ARG A 84 -10.98 -6.45 -0.07
CA ARG A 84 -10.80 -5.51 1.05
C ARG A 84 -9.33 -5.09 1.14
N LEU A 85 -9.08 -3.80 1.34
CA LEU A 85 -7.71 -3.25 1.47
C LEU A 85 -6.87 -3.97 2.53
N SER A 86 -7.48 -4.36 3.65
CA SER A 86 -6.81 -5.12 4.71
C SER A 86 -6.38 -6.52 4.26
N ALA A 87 -7.24 -7.22 3.50
CA ALA A 87 -6.93 -8.54 2.96
C ALA A 87 -5.83 -8.44 1.89
N LEU A 88 -5.98 -7.50 0.95
CA LEU A 88 -4.98 -7.23 -0.09
C LEU A 88 -3.63 -6.80 0.49
N GLY A 89 -3.63 -6.02 1.57
CA GLY A 89 -2.42 -5.60 2.29
C GLY A 89 -1.74 -6.76 3.03
N ALA A 90 -2.51 -7.63 3.69
CA ALA A 90 -1.97 -8.83 4.33
C ALA A 90 -1.34 -9.77 3.30
N GLU A 91 -1.99 -9.94 2.15
CA GLU A 91 -1.46 -10.74 1.05
C GLU A 91 -0.19 -10.12 0.46
N ASN A 92 -0.15 -8.80 0.28
CA ASN A 92 1.06 -8.11 -0.17
C ASN A 92 2.24 -8.33 0.77
N ALA A 93 2.03 -8.22 2.08
CA ALA A 93 3.07 -8.46 3.09
C ALA A 93 3.60 -9.90 3.02
N ARG A 94 2.70 -10.88 2.88
CA ARG A 94 3.04 -12.30 2.72
C ARG A 94 3.87 -12.55 1.45
N LEU A 95 3.45 -12.01 0.31
CA LEU A 95 4.15 -12.14 -0.96
C LEU A 95 5.52 -11.47 -0.94
N ARG A 96 5.65 -10.30 -0.30
CA ARG A 96 6.93 -9.61 -0.12
C ARG A 96 7.90 -10.40 0.74
N ALA A 97 7.43 -11.03 1.82
CA ALA A 97 8.26 -11.91 2.64
C ALA A 97 8.79 -13.10 1.81
N ALA A 98 7.93 -13.70 0.97
CA ALA A 98 8.36 -14.75 0.04
C ALA A 98 9.35 -14.23 -1.02
N LEU A 99 9.16 -13.01 -1.53
CA LEU A 99 10.05 -12.40 -2.51
C LEU A 99 11.45 -12.15 -1.93
N ILE A 100 11.54 -11.72 -0.66
CA ILE A 100 12.81 -11.56 0.05
C ILE A 100 13.52 -12.92 0.17
N ALA A 101 12.79 -13.97 0.53
CA ALA A 101 13.36 -15.32 0.62
C ALA A 101 13.84 -15.83 -0.75
N LEU A 102 13.07 -15.59 -1.82
CA LEU A 102 13.48 -15.92 -3.18
C LEU A 102 14.73 -15.14 -3.59
N GLN A 103 14.75 -13.83 -3.35
CA GLN A 103 15.90 -12.98 -3.67
C GLN A 103 17.17 -13.47 -2.97
N ALA A 104 17.09 -13.77 -1.67
CA ALA A 104 18.21 -14.36 -0.93
C ALA A 104 18.65 -15.72 -1.49
N ALA A 105 17.71 -16.52 -2.03
CA ALA A 105 18.04 -17.82 -2.62
C ALA A 105 18.76 -17.68 -3.97
N VAL A 106 18.42 -16.67 -4.78
CA VAL A 106 18.99 -16.46 -6.13
C VAL A 106 20.21 -15.54 -6.15
N GLU A 107 20.47 -14.82 -5.06
CA GLU A 107 21.58 -13.88 -4.96
C GLU A 107 22.92 -14.58 -5.23
N GLY A 108 23.69 -14.04 -6.18
CA GLY A 108 25.01 -14.56 -6.56
C GLY A 108 24.99 -15.82 -7.45
N ARG A 109 23.82 -16.36 -7.83
CA ARG A 109 23.73 -17.51 -8.73
C ARG A 109 23.76 -17.09 -10.19
N ALA A 110 24.69 -17.65 -10.96
CA ALA A 110 24.87 -17.33 -12.37
C ALA A 110 23.63 -17.71 -13.20
N GLU A 111 22.99 -18.83 -12.88
CA GLU A 111 21.79 -19.34 -13.55
C GLU A 111 20.53 -18.53 -13.24
N ALA A 112 20.55 -17.63 -12.24
CA ALA A 112 19.39 -16.88 -11.78
C ALA A 112 19.51 -15.36 -12.02
N VAL A 113 20.52 -14.90 -12.75
CA VAL A 113 20.77 -13.46 -13.00
C VAL A 113 19.54 -12.76 -13.58
N ALA A 114 18.89 -13.36 -14.59
CA ALA A 114 17.71 -12.77 -15.22
C ALA A 114 16.54 -12.61 -14.24
N LEU A 115 16.33 -13.58 -13.35
CA LEU A 115 15.30 -13.52 -12.32
C LEU A 115 15.63 -12.47 -11.26
N ASN A 116 16.88 -12.41 -10.82
CA ASN A 116 17.33 -11.40 -9.86
C ASN A 116 17.15 -9.97 -10.41
N GLU A 117 17.48 -9.73 -11.68
CA GLU A 117 17.21 -8.46 -12.35
C GLU A 117 15.71 -8.12 -12.44
N ALA A 118 14.86 -9.12 -12.73
CA ALA A 118 13.42 -8.95 -12.76
C ALA A 118 12.85 -8.57 -11.37
N ILE A 119 13.35 -9.19 -10.30
CA ILE A 119 13.00 -8.85 -8.91
C ILE A 119 13.39 -7.39 -8.62
N TRP A 120 14.62 -6.98 -8.95
CA TRP A 120 15.06 -5.60 -8.77
C TRP A 120 14.28 -4.58 -9.60
N ALA A 121 13.86 -4.95 -10.81
CA ALA A 121 13.01 -4.11 -11.65
C ALA A 121 11.64 -3.89 -11.00
N GLU A 122 11.02 -4.95 -10.46
CA GLU A 122 9.73 -4.83 -9.77
C GLU A 122 9.83 -4.02 -8.46
N LEU A 123 10.89 -4.20 -7.66
CA LEU A 123 11.10 -3.41 -6.44
C LEU A 123 11.23 -1.90 -6.74
N ARG A 124 11.87 -1.55 -7.86
CA ARG A 124 11.92 -0.17 -8.36
C ARG A 124 10.54 0.30 -8.80
N ALA A 125 9.84 -0.47 -9.64
CA ALA A 125 8.50 -0.12 -10.13
C ALA A 125 7.50 0.08 -8.97
N SER A 126 7.51 -0.80 -7.97
CA SER A 126 6.69 -0.68 -6.77
C SER A 126 7.01 0.58 -5.94
N THR A 127 8.27 1.01 -5.93
CA THR A 127 8.65 2.26 -5.28
C THR A 127 8.13 3.48 -6.05
N GLU A 128 8.21 3.48 -7.37
CA GLU A 128 7.67 4.56 -8.21
C GLU A 128 6.13 4.66 -8.13
N ARG A 129 5.42 3.52 -8.11
CA ARG A 129 3.96 3.47 -7.90
C ARG A 129 3.54 4.10 -6.56
N ARG A 130 4.38 4.00 -5.52
CA ARG A 130 4.13 4.60 -4.21
C ARG A 130 4.46 6.10 -4.15
N LYS A 131 5.41 6.57 -4.97
CA LYS A 131 5.72 8.01 -5.10
C LYS A 131 4.58 8.75 -5.79
N THR A 132 4.04 8.21 -6.88
CA THR A 132 2.92 8.83 -7.62
C THR A 132 1.67 8.96 -6.76
N ALA A 133 1.40 7.99 -5.88
CA ALA A 133 0.33 8.08 -4.88
C ALA A 133 0.58 9.14 -3.78
N SER A 134 1.80 9.65 -3.63
CA SER A 134 2.19 10.63 -2.61
C SER A 134 2.61 12.00 -3.18
N SER A 135 2.73 12.13 -4.51
CA SER A 135 3.34 13.30 -5.18
C SER A 135 2.33 14.26 -5.80
N VAL A 136 1.11 14.29 -5.29
CA VAL A 136 0.20 15.43 -5.51
C VAL A 136 0.57 16.49 -4.48
N VAL A 137 1.54 17.34 -4.84
CA VAL A 137 1.88 18.60 -4.16
C VAL A 137 1.94 19.69 -5.22
#